data_AF-X1A4U5-F1
#
_entry.id   AF-X1A4U5-F1
#
_cell.length_a   1.000
_cell.length_b   1.000
_cell.length_c   1.000
_cell.angle_alpha   90.00
_cell.angle_beta   90.00
_cell.angle_gamma   90.00
#
_symmetry.space_group_name_H-M   'P 1'
#
loop_
_entity.id
_entity.type
_entity.pdbx_description
1 polymer ?
#
loop_
_entity_poly.entity_id
_entity_poly.type
_entity_poly.pdbx_seq_one_letter_code
_entity_poly.pdbx_strand_id
1 'polypeptide(L)' 'MNRLRKARLRADKSQLKLMQETGIYFATISRIERGWLEPSEEQKKKLGDALNVEINWLFPE' A
#
# COMPACT_ATOMS: atom_id res chain seq x y z
N MET A 1 10.28 -3.61 -8.68
CA MET A 1 8.84 -3.31 -8.50
C MET A 1 8.48 -3.58 -7.04
N ASN A 2 8.01 -2.57 -6.31
CA ASN A 2 7.67 -2.69 -4.88
C ASN A 2 6.52 -3.71 -4.65
N ARG A 3 6.60 -4.51 -3.58
CA ARG A 3 5.58 -5.51 -3.20
C ARG A 3 4.20 -4.89 -2.99
N LEU A 4 4.12 -3.65 -2.47
CA LEU A 4 2.87 -2.90 -2.35
C LEU A 4 2.18 -2.72 -3.70
N ARG A 5 2.92 -2.23 -4.69
CA ARG A 5 2.39 -2.07 -6.05
C ARG A 5 1.94 -3.40 -6.64
N LYS A 6 2.70 -4.47 -6.41
CA LYS A 6 2.38 -5.82 -6.87
C LYS A 6 1.08 -6.33 -6.25
N ALA A 7 0.91 -6.16 -4.94
CA ALA A 7 -0.31 -6.54 -4.22
C ALA A 7 -1.52 -5.73 -4.71
N ARG A 8 -1.38 -4.41 -4.84
CA ARG A 8 -2.46 -3.54 -5.33
C ARG A 8 -2.94 -3.95 -6.73
N LEU A 9 -2.02 -4.24 -7.66
CA LEU A 9 -2.38 -4.67 -9.01
C LEU A 9 -2.99 -6.08 -9.04
N ARG A 10 -2.56 -7.00 -8.17
CA ARG A 10 -3.18 -8.32 -8.02
C ARG A 10 -4.60 -8.24 -7.47
N ALA A 11 -4.88 -7.23 -6.64
CA ALA A 11 -6.21 -6.93 -6.13
C ALA A 11 -7.08 -6.13 -7.12
N ASP A 12 -6.58 -5.86 -8.34
CA ASP A 12 -7.24 -5.03 -9.36
C ASP A 12 -7.66 -3.63 -8.87
N LYS A 13 -6.81 -3.01 -8.04
CA LYS A 13 -7.08 -1.70 -7.44
C LYS A 13 -6.26 -0.59 -8.11
N SER A 14 -6.90 0.52 -8.44
CA SER A 14 -6.19 1.78 -8.72
C SER A 14 -5.65 2.40 -7.42
N GLN A 15 -4.72 3.35 -7.52
CA GLN A 15 -4.27 4.10 -6.33
C GLN A 15 -5.41 4.93 -5.71
N LEU A 16 -6.34 5.43 -6.54
CA LEU A 16 -7.56 6.12 -6.08
C LEU A 16 -8.49 5.18 -5.32
N LYS A 17 -8.67 3.95 -5.82
CA LYS A 17 -9.49 2.94 -5.12
C LYS A 17 -8.88 2.56 -3.77
N LEU A 18 -7.57 2.35 -3.73
CA LEU A 18 -6.87 2.04 -2.48
C LEU A 18 -6.92 3.21 -1.49
N MET A 19 -6.89 4.46 -1.97
CA MET A 19 -7.13 5.65 -1.14
C MET A 19 -8.53 5.63 -0.52
N GLN A 20 -9.57 5.30 -1.28
CA GLN A 20 -10.94 5.24 -0.76
C GLN A 20 -11.10 4.20 0.36
N GLU A 21 -10.37 3.09 0.29
CA GLU A 21 -10.45 2.00 1.27
C GLU A 21 -9.58 2.24 2.51
N THR A 22 -8.44 2.90 2.34
CA THR A 22 -7.46 3.10 3.43
C THR A 22 -7.51 4.48 4.06
N GLY A 23 -8.09 5.47 3.38
CA GLY A 23 -7.97 6.89 3.71
C GLY A 23 -6.58 7.48 3.44
N ILE A 24 -5.65 6.72 2.88
CA ILE A 24 -4.30 7.20 2.55
C ILE A 24 -4.34 7.85 1.17
N TYR A 25 -4.00 9.13 1.08
CA TYR A 25 -4.08 9.88 -0.18
C TYR A 25 -3.28 9.19 -1.30
N PHE A 26 -3.84 9.17 -2.53
CA PHE A 26 -3.25 8.42 -3.65
C PHE A 26 -1.80 8.84 -3.97
N ALA A 27 -1.47 10.13 -3.80
CA ALA A 27 -0.11 10.63 -3.99
C ALA A 27 0.86 10.05 -2.96
N THR A 28 0.42 9.85 -1.71
CA THR A 28 1.18 9.19 -0.64
C THR A 28 1.43 7.73 -1.00
N ILE A 29 0.39 6.99 -1.43
CA ILE A 29 0.52 5.61 -1.93
C ILE A 29 1.55 5.55 -3.07
N SER A 30 1.48 6.47 -4.03
CA SER A 30 2.42 6.55 -5.14
C SER A 30 3.87 6.80 -4.70
N ARG A 31 4.09 7.63 -3.67
CA ARG A 31 5.43 7.86 -3.09
C ARG A 31 5.94 6.59 -2.40
N ILE A 32 5.10 5.89 -1.64
CA ILE A 32 5.45 4.62 -0.99
C ILE A 32 5.80 3.56 -2.04
N GLU A 33 4.98 3.39 -3.08
CA GLU A 33 5.24 2.42 -4.16
C GLU A 33 6.55 2.65 -4.90
N ARG A 34 7.04 3.90 -4.92
CA ARG A 34 8.30 4.30 -5.54
C ARG A 34 9.49 4.31 -4.57
N GLY A 35 9.26 4.03 -3.28
CA GLY A 35 10.30 4.06 -2.25
C GLY A 35 10.74 5.48 -1.86
N TRP A 36 9.92 6.50 -2.13
CA TRP A 36 10.21 7.91 -1.79
C TRP A 36 9.66 8.32 -0.42
N LEU A 37 8.91 7.43 0.21
CA LEU A 37 8.30 7.62 1.51
C LEU A 37 8.16 6.25 2.16
N GLU A 38 8.75 6.10 3.35
CA GLU A 38 8.47 4.97 4.21
C GLU A 38 7.11 5.18 4.90
N PRO A 39 6.19 4.20 4.82
CA PRO A 39 4.89 4.30 5.47
C PRO A 39 5.03 4.16 6.99
N SER A 40 4.16 4.85 7.74
CA SER A 40 4.03 4.63 9.18
C SER A 40 3.45 3.24 9.49
N GLU A 41 3.62 2.74 10.72
CA GLU A 41 3.02 1.46 11.14
C GLU A 41 1.49 1.43 10.96
N GLU A 42 0.82 2.55 11.22
CA GLU A 42 -0.62 2.68 10.96
C GLU A 42 -0.95 2.54 9.47
N GLN A 43 -0.15 3.16 8.59
CA GLN A 43 -0.32 3.05 7.14
C GLN A 43 -0.02 1.63 6.65
N LYS A 44 1.03 0.98 7.18
CA LYS A 44 1.35 -0.42 6.88
C LYS A 44 0.17 -1.34 7.21
N LYS A 45 -0.43 -1.16 8.39
CA LYS A 45 -1.61 -1.92 8.80
C LYS A 45 -2.81 -1.69 7.88
N LYS A 46 -3.17 -0.42 7.61
CA LYS A 46 -4.27 -0.09 6.70
C LYS A 46 -4.07 -0.66 5.30
N LEU A 47 -2.85 -0.61 4.77
CA LEU A 47 -2.51 -1.16 3.45
C LEU A 47 -2.57 -2.69 3.45
N GLY A 48 -2.10 -3.35 4.50
CA GLY A 48 -2.21 -4.80 4.67
C GLY A 48 -3.66 -5.26 4.72
N ASP A 49 -4.47 -4.62 5.56
CA ASP A 49 -5.90 -4.92 5.74
C ASP A 49 -6.67 -4.71 4.43
N ALA A 50 -6.50 -3.57 3.75
CA ALA A 50 -7.20 -3.27 2.51
C ALA A 50 -6.79 -4.17 1.33
N LEU A 51 -5.56 -4.70 1.34
CA LEU A 51 -5.08 -5.61 0.30
C LEU A 51 -5.25 -7.08 0.67
N ASN A 52 -5.67 -7.38 1.90
CA ASN A 52 -5.70 -8.73 2.47
C ASN A 52 -4.35 -9.45 2.34
N VAL A 53 -3.28 -8.76 2.76
CA VAL A 53 -1.89 -9.25 2.68
C VAL A 53 -1.18 -9.01 3.99
N GLU A 54 -0.43 -10.01 4.45
CA GLU A 54 0.42 -9.94 5.64
C GLU A 54 1.42 -8.76 5.57
N ILE A 55 1.48 -7.97 6.65
CA ILE A 55 2.30 -6.75 6.74
C ILE A 55 3.78 -7.07 6.46
N ASN A 56 4.32 -8.13 7.06
CA ASN A 56 5.73 -8.52 6.91
C ASN A 56 6.08 -8.96 5.48
N TRP A 57 5.10 -9.50 4.75
CA TRP A 57 5.30 -9.78 3.33
C TRP A 57 5.26 -8.48 2.53
N LEU A 58 4.33 -7.58 2.85
CA LEU A 58 4.12 -6.33 2.12
C LEU A 58 5.28 -5.33 2.31
N PHE A 59 5.83 -5.28 3.52
CA PHE A 59 6.92 -4.43 3.97
C PHE A 59 7.94 -5.28 4.75
N PRO A 60 8.85 -6.00 4.07
CA PRO A 60 9.93 -6.73 4.75
C PRO A 60 10.92 -5.77 5.41
N GLU A 61 11.51 -6.20 6.53
CA GLU A 61 12.69 -5.55 7.13
C GLU A 61 13.87 -5.45 6.15
#